data_AF-A0A7M3SAC0-F1
#
_entry.id   AF-A0A7M3SAC0-F1
#
_cell.length_a   1.000
_cell.length_b   1.000
_cell.length_c   1.000
_cell.angle_alpha   90.00
_cell.angle_beta   90.00
_cell.angle_gamma   90.00
#
_symmetry.space_group_name_H-M   'P 1'
#
loop_
_entity.id
_entity.type
_entity.pdbx_description
1 polymer ?
#
loop_
_entity_poly.entity_id
_entity_poly.type
_entity_poly.pdbx_seq_one_letter_code
_entity_poly.pdbx_strand_id
1 'polypeptide(L)' 'MKKVHCHKCKTELSNDEIALNLKLLGKHIGTLHCYRCLSVSLRCEADRLEKLAEQYKSSGCLLFQKNYTG' A
#
# COMPACT_ATOMS: atom_id res chain seq x y z
N MET A 1 13.80 9.02 9.36
CA MET A 1 13.71 8.21 8.13
C MET A 1 13.47 6.74 8.46
N LYS A 2 12.26 6.40 8.92
CA LYS A 2 11.79 5.02 8.99
C LYS A 2 11.45 4.57 7.56
N LYS A 3 12.27 3.67 7.03
CA LYS A 3 12.05 3.00 5.75
C LYS A 3 11.25 1.73 5.98
N VAL A 4 10.11 1.62 5.32
CA VAL A 4 9.29 0.40 5.35
C VAL A 4 9.55 -0.36 4.06
N HIS A 5 9.68 -1.68 4.14
CA HIS A 5 9.99 -2.52 2.99
C HIS A 5 8.91 -3.57 2.78
N CYS A 6 8.70 -3.94 1.52
CA CYS A 6 7.85 -5.04 1.12
C CYS A 6 8.31 -6.33 1.82
N HIS A 7 7.40 -7.02 2.48
CA HIS A 7 7.70 -8.25 3.19
C HIS A 7 8.30 -9.33 2.25
N LYS A 8 7.84 -9.37 0.98
CA LYS A 8 8.25 -10.36 -0.04
C LYS A 8 9.52 -9.97 -0.79
N CYS A 9 9.53 -8.84 -1.50
CA CYS A 9 10.64 -8.47 -2.40
C CYS A 9 11.67 -7.51 -1.78
N LYS A 10 11.45 -7.06 -0.54
CA LYS A 10 12.31 -6.12 0.18
C LYS A 10 12.49 -4.74 -0.47
N THR A 11 11.71 -4.41 -1.51
CA THR A 11 11.64 -3.05 -2.07
C THR A 11 11.10 -2.07 -1.03
N GLU A 12 11.62 -0.84 -1.00
CA GLU A 12 11.11 0.24 -0.16
C GLU A 12 9.68 0.60 -0.58
N LEU A 13 8.78 0.74 0.40
CA LEU A 13 7.37 1.06 0.17
C LEU A 13 7.14 2.56 0.26
N SER A 14 6.28 3.04 -0.62
CA SER A 14 5.70 4.37 -0.54
C SER A 14 4.57 4.45 0.51
N ASN A 15 4.26 5.66 0.94
CA ASN A 15 3.09 5.91 1.80
C ASN A 15 1.78 5.39 1.19
N ASP A 16 1.64 5.52 -0.13
CA ASP A 16 0.43 5.09 -0.84
C ASP A 16 0.30 3.57 -0.84
N GLU A 17 1.41 2.83 -1.00
CA GLU A 17 1.42 1.37 -0.87
C GLU A 17 1.03 0.94 0.55
N ILE A 18 1.59 1.59 1.57
CA ILE A 18 1.27 1.30 2.98
C ILE A 18 -0.22 1.59 3.25
N ALA A 19 -0.72 2.74 2.83
CA ALA A 19 -2.11 3.13 2.97
C ALA A 19 -3.06 2.15 2.27
N LEU A 20 -2.72 1.69 1.06
CA LEU A 20 -3.53 0.73 0.33
C LEU A 20 -3.55 -0.64 1.02
N ASN A 21 -2.42 -1.12 1.54
CA ASN A 21 -2.38 -2.34 2.32
C ASN A 21 -3.30 -2.24 3.54
N LEU A 22 -3.21 -1.14 4.30
CA LEU A 22 -4.08 -0.91 5.47
C LEU A 22 -5.56 -0.78 5.09
N LYS A 23 -5.85 -0.22 3.91
CA LYS A 23 -7.22 -0.04 3.40
C LYS A 23 -7.85 -1.36 2.97
N LEU A 24 -7.10 -2.23 2.30
CA LEU A 24 -7.59 -3.50 1.75
C LEU A 24 -7.53 -4.66 2.74
N LEU A 25 -6.43 -4.76 3.50
CA LEU A 25 -6.17 -5.88 4.41
C LEU A 25 -6.52 -5.55 5.87
N GLY A 26 -6.80 -4.28 6.18
CA GLY A 26 -7.15 -3.79 7.51
C GLY A 26 -5.97 -3.17 8.27
N LYS A 27 -6.26 -2.48 9.37
CA LYS A 27 -5.28 -1.69 10.14
C LYS A 27 -4.31 -2.54 11.00
N HIS A 28 -4.62 -3.82 11.21
CA HIS A 28 -3.88 -4.72 12.11
C HIS A 28 -3.04 -5.77 11.37
N ILE A 29 -2.56 -5.42 10.17
CA ILE A 29 -1.82 -6.34 9.32
C ILE A 29 -0.35 -6.43 9.77
N GLY A 30 0.18 -7.65 9.85
CA GLY A 30 1.57 -7.90 10.25
C GLY A 30 2.59 -7.73 9.11
N THR A 31 2.13 -7.64 7.86
CA THR A 31 3.00 -7.59 6.68
C THR A 31 2.47 -6.61 5.65
N LEU A 32 3.37 -5.78 5.12
CA LEU A 32 3.08 -4.83 4.05
C LEU A 32 3.72 -5.32 2.75
N HIS A 33 3.05 -5.08 1.63
CA HIS A 33 3.48 -5.51 0.31
C HIS A 33 3.48 -4.34 -0.67
N CYS A 34 4.43 -4.32 -1.61
CA CYS A 34 4.37 -3.39 -2.74
C CYS A 34 3.20 -3.77 -3.65
N TYR A 35 2.79 -2.86 -4.56
CA TYR A 35 1.65 -3.14 -5.45
C TYR A 35 1.81 -4.45 -6.22
N ARG A 36 3.00 -4.72 -6.76
CA ARG A 36 3.27 -5.97 -7.49
C ARG A 36 3.10 -7.22 -6.62
N CYS A 37 3.65 -7.25 -5.42
CA CYS A 37 3.52 -8.41 -4.54
C CYS A 37 2.09 -8.56 -3.98
N LEU A 38 1.42 -7.43 -3.74
CA LEU A 38 0.02 -7.42 -3.30
C LEU A 38 -0.89 -7.94 -4.42
N SER A 39 -0.63 -7.56 -5.68
CA SER A 39 -1.42 -7.99 -6.83
C SER A 39 -1.34 -9.50 -7.06
N VAL A 40 -0.14 -10.09 -6.90
CA VAL A 40 0.03 -11.56 -6.91
C VAL A 40 -0.77 -12.22 -5.79
N SER A 41 -0.78 -11.63 -4.59
CA SER A 41 -1.51 -12.15 -3.43
C SER A 41 -3.02 -12.08 -3.62
N LEU A 42 -3.52 -11.00 -4.23
CA LEU A 42 -4.94 -10.76 -4.51
C LEU A 42 -5.39 -11.33 -5.87
N ARG A 43 -4.47 -11.94 -6.64
CA ARG A 43 -4.69 -12.42 -8.02
C ARG A 43 -5.32 -11.34 -8.92
N CYS A 44 -4.78 -10.13 -8.85
CA CYS A 44 -5.20 -8.99 -9.66
C CYS A 44 -4.00 -8.31 -10.34
N GLU A 45 -4.30 -7.38 -11.23
CA GLU A 45 -3.29 -6.56 -11.92
C GLU A 45 -2.75 -5.47 -10.98
N ALA A 46 -1.43 -5.23 -11.01
CA ALA A 46 -0.80 -4.19 -10.20
C ALA A 46 -1.33 -2.79 -10.54
N ASP A 47 -1.56 -2.51 -11.82
CA ASP A 47 -2.14 -1.25 -12.32
C ASP A 47 -3.53 -0.96 -11.70
N ARG A 48 -4.33 -2.00 -11.41
CA ARG A 48 -5.62 -1.81 -10.71
C ARG A 48 -5.43 -1.31 -9.28
N LEU A 49 -4.39 -1.78 -8.60
CA LEU A 49 -4.07 -1.34 -7.23
C LEU A 49 -3.57 0.10 -7.24
N GLU A 50 -2.74 0.47 -8.22
CA GLU A 50 -2.26 1.84 -8.40
C GLU A 50 -3.42 2.81 -8.66
N LYS A 51 -4.34 2.47 -9.59
CA LYS A 51 -5.54 3.26 -9.85
C LYS A 51 -6.44 3.37 -8.62
N LEU A 52 -6.57 2.30 -7.86
CA LEU A 52 -7.38 2.29 -6.64
C LEU A 52 -6.77 3.18 -5.54
N ALA A 53 -5.44 3.19 -5.40
CA ALA A 53 -4.73 4.08 -4.51
C ALA A 53 -4.98 5.55 -4.86
N GLU A 54 -4.83 5.92 -6.14
CA GLU A 54 -5.09 7.28 -6.62
C GLU A 54 -6.55 7.71 -6.46
N GLN A 55 -7.50 6.78 -6.66
CA GLN A 55 -8.92 7.01 -6.38
C GLN A 55 -9.17 7.31 -4.90
N TYR A 56 -8.61 6.51 -3.98
CA TYR A 56 -8.78 6.76 -2.55
C TYR A 56 -8.13 8.07 -2.10
N LYS A 57 -6.94 8.37 -2.62
CA LYS A 57 -6.23 9.63 -2.36
C LYS A 57 -7.05 10.83 -2.83
N SER A 58 -7.56 10.78 -4.07
CA SER A 58 -8.40 11.84 -4.64
C SER A 58 -9.75 12.00 -3.93
N SER A 59 -10.29 10.91 -3.37
CA SER A 59 -11.52 10.95 -2.57
C SER A 59 -11.35 11.54 -1.16
N GLY A 60 -10.11 11.92 -0.77
CA GLY A 60 -9.83 12.45 0.56
C GLY A 60 -9.72 11.37 1.65
N CYS A 61 -9.32 10.14 1.30
CA CYS A 61 -9.18 9.08 2.29
C CYS A 61 -8.10 9.42 3.33
N LEU A 62 -8.50 9.47 4.61
CA LEU A 62 -7.62 9.79 5.74
C LEU A 62 -6.39 8.86 5.85
N LEU A 63 -6.46 7.63 5.34
CA LEU A 63 -5.31 6.73 5.34
C LEU A 63 -4.20 7.22 4.39
N PHE A 64 -4.55 7.85 3.28
CA PHE A 64 -3.62 8.38 2.27
C PHE A 64 -3.09 9.79 2.60
N GLN A 65 -3.69 10.46 3.58
CA GLN A 65 -3.21 11.76 4.09
C GLN A 65 -2.17 11.61 5.22
N LYS A 66 -1.96 10.38 5.72
CA LYS A 66 -0.99 10.11 6.77
C LYS A 66 0.39 9.88 6.19
N ASN A 67 1.41 10.29 6.95
CA ASN A 67 2.78 9.94 6.68
C ASN A 67 3.21 8.75 7.56
N TYR A 68 3.51 7.62 6.93
CA TYR A 68 4.02 6.40 7.54
C TYR A 68 5.54 6.28 7.41
N THR A 69 6.14 6.91 6.39
CA THR A 69 7.57 6.91 6.12
C THR A 69 8.14 8.32 6.24
N GLY A 70 8.86 8.59 7.33
CA GLY A 70 9.46 9.90 7.64
C GLY A 70 10.87 9.74 8.16
#